data_AF-A0A0B1TF20-F1
#
_entry.id   AF-A0A0B1TF20-F1
#
_cell.length_a   1.000
_cell.length_b   1.000
_cell.length_c   1.000
_cell.angle_alpha   90.00
_cell.angle_beta   90.00
_cell.angle_gamma   90.00
#
_symmetry.space_group_name_H-M   'P 1'
#
loop_
_entity.id
_entity.type
_entity.pdbx_description
1 polymer ?
#
loop_
_entity_poly.entity_id
_entity_poly.type
_entity_poly.pdbx_seq_one_letter_code
_entity_poly.pdbx_strand_id
1 'polypeptide(L)'
;MDEIDVKLPFTAEVFLQNMITCIGFLLVIAWVFPAFLIACVPLFAVFLLFVMCFRAGIRSLKRSENISRSPLFDHITTSMEGLACIHSYGQSSRFLELLKQKLDANSGAVFMFQSAMRWLAVWLDLLVVMITAIVAFFIVILTGTLSPADAGMALAFAVQMSGIFQFAVRTQTELEAKMTSVERVVYYSEISNLDKKLESDVTTGGENFSVGERQLLCLAKALLMKAKIVLLDEATASLDMSTDKLIQKVIREVFQDATIILIAHRLENVYGLDRVLMMDGGKVVEFDRPDVLLNKTASELRVLVRETAGTDEILVDSEGVGSESSPEIMDKREINDSESVPEIINKDTSPDSESVPEMIEKQESDDEDDSVELLDRPANNSSLEDDDIEVVPKPKQ
;
A
#
# COMPACT_ATOMS: atom_id res chain seq x y z
N MET A 1 -6.77 -5.07 4.88
CA MET A 1 -7.46 -5.65 6.04
C MET A 1 -8.82 -6.20 5.63
N ASP A 2 -9.70 -5.42 5.00
CA ASP A 2 -11.06 -5.85 4.57
C ASP A 2 -11.17 -7.18 3.79
N GLU A 3 -10.23 -7.48 2.90
CA GLU A 3 -10.26 -8.74 2.14
C GLU A 3 -10.00 -9.98 2.99
N ILE A 4 -9.20 -9.84 4.05
CA ILE A 4 -8.84 -10.93 4.97
C ILE A 4 -9.80 -10.96 6.16
N ASP A 5 -10.21 -9.80 6.67
CA ASP A 5 -11.01 -9.73 7.90
C ASP A 5 -12.49 -10.05 7.66
N VAL A 6 -13.04 -9.65 6.52
CA VAL A 6 -14.47 -9.86 6.20
C VAL A 6 -14.65 -10.94 5.15
N LYS A 7 -13.94 -10.84 4.04
CA LYS A 7 -14.22 -11.72 2.89
C LYS A 7 -13.67 -13.13 3.06
N LEU A 8 -12.55 -13.33 3.75
CA LEU A 8 -11.94 -14.65 3.89
C LEU A 8 -12.72 -15.57 4.85
N PRO A 9 -13.10 -15.14 6.08
CA PRO A 9 -13.95 -15.94 6.96
C PRO A 9 -15.27 -16.32 6.28
N PHE A 10 -15.92 -15.35 5.64
CA PHE A 10 -17.14 -15.58 4.88
C PHE A 10 -16.94 -16.59 3.75
N THR A 11 -15.87 -16.48 2.96
CA THR A 11 -15.58 -17.42 1.87
C THR A 11 -15.26 -18.82 2.41
N ALA A 12 -14.54 -18.91 3.53
CA ALA A 12 -14.20 -20.17 4.17
C ALA A 12 -15.43 -20.86 4.75
N GLU A 13 -16.31 -20.12 5.41
CA GLU A 13 -17.58 -20.61 5.94
C GLU A 13 -18.47 -21.14 4.81
N VAL A 14 -18.67 -20.36 3.76
CA VAL A 14 -19.43 -20.78 2.57
C VAL A 14 -18.82 -22.03 1.93
N PHE A 15 -17.49 -22.11 1.82
CA PHE A 15 -16.82 -23.31 1.31
C PHE A 15 -17.09 -24.54 2.19
N LEU A 16 -16.91 -24.42 3.51
CA LEU A 16 -17.11 -25.53 4.45
C LEU A 16 -18.56 -26.00 4.46
N GLN A 17 -19.51 -25.07 4.49
CA GLN A 17 -20.94 -25.37 4.44
C GLN A 17 -21.29 -26.14 3.17
N ASN A 18 -20.80 -25.70 2.01
CA ASN A 18 -21.07 -26.38 0.74
C ASN A 18 -20.42 -27.76 0.66
N MET A 19 -19.19 -27.91 1.16
CA MET A 19 -18.51 -29.22 1.22
C MET A 19 -19.25 -30.21 2.11
N ILE A 20 -19.66 -29.78 3.31
CA ILE A 20 -20.43 -30.62 4.24
C ILE A 20 -21.77 -31.01 3.62
N THR A 21 -22.45 -30.07 2.94
CA THR A 21 -23.73 -30.33 2.28
C THR A 21 -23.59 -31.35 1.14
N CYS A 22 -22.57 -31.21 0.29
CA CYS A 22 -22.29 -32.19 -0.77
C CYS A 22 -21.98 -33.59 -0.22
N ILE A 23 -21.17 -33.67 0.83
CA ILE A 23 -20.87 -34.95 1.51
C ILE A 23 -22.15 -35.54 2.11
N GLY A 24 -22.98 -34.72 2.75
CA GLY A 24 -24.27 -35.12 3.31
C GLY A 24 -25.19 -35.74 2.26
N PHE A 25 -25.33 -35.11 1.09
CA PHE A 25 -26.12 -35.67 -0.01
C PHE A 25 -25.57 -37.02 -0.51
N LEU A 26 -24.24 -37.14 -0.67
CA LEU A 26 -23.63 -38.42 -1.06
C LEU A 26 -23.87 -39.52 -0.02
N LEU A 27 -23.80 -39.19 1.27
CA LEU A 27 -24.06 -40.15 2.35
C LEU A 27 -25.51 -40.62 2.38
N VAL A 28 -26.48 -39.73 2.18
CA VAL A 28 -27.90 -40.12 2.11
C VAL A 28 -28.16 -41.01 0.89
N ILE A 29 -27.59 -40.67 -0.28
CA ILE A 29 -27.71 -41.51 -1.48
C ILE A 29 -27.09 -42.90 -1.25
N ALA A 30 -25.92 -42.96 -0.60
CA ALA A 30 -25.27 -44.22 -0.27
C ALA A 30 -26.03 -45.04 0.78
N TRP A 31 -26.72 -44.40 1.72
CA TRP A 31 -27.59 -45.05 2.68
C TRP A 31 -28.80 -45.70 2.02
N VAL A 32 -29.48 -44.97 1.12
CA VAL A 32 -30.65 -45.46 0.40
C VAL A 32 -30.26 -46.56 -0.60
N PHE A 33 -29.12 -46.41 -1.27
CA PHE A 33 -28.63 -47.36 -2.28
C PHE A 33 -27.19 -47.81 -1.97
N PRO A 34 -26.97 -48.83 -1.13
CA PRO A 34 -25.62 -49.31 -0.83
C PRO A 34 -24.82 -49.77 -2.06
N ALA A 35 -25.52 -50.30 -3.08
CA ALA A 35 -24.90 -50.69 -4.35
C ALA A 35 -24.36 -49.51 -5.18
N PHE A 36 -24.83 -48.27 -4.92
CA PHE A 36 -24.31 -47.05 -5.55
C PHE A 36 -22.82 -46.85 -5.25
N LEU A 37 -22.33 -47.33 -4.11
CA LEU A 37 -20.94 -47.17 -3.70
C LEU A 37 -19.96 -47.83 -4.69
N ILE A 38 -20.38 -48.92 -5.35
CA ILE A 38 -19.61 -49.58 -6.41
C ILE A 38 -19.51 -48.67 -7.65
N ALA A 39 -20.61 -48.02 -8.03
CA ALA A 39 -20.63 -47.07 -9.15
C ALA A 39 -19.89 -45.76 -8.84
N CYS A 40 -19.75 -45.42 -7.56
CA CYS A 40 -19.02 -44.23 -7.11
C CYS A 40 -17.50 -44.36 -7.32
N VAL A 41 -16.92 -45.56 -7.21
CA VAL A 41 -15.47 -45.81 -7.39
C VAL A 41 -14.94 -45.33 -8.75
N PRO A 42 -15.48 -45.78 -9.92
CA PRO A 42 -15.00 -45.31 -11.21
C PRO A 42 -15.27 -43.82 -11.43
N LEU A 43 -16.39 -43.31 -10.90
CA LEU A 43 -16.76 -41.89 -11.03
C LEU A 43 -15.82 -40.99 -10.22
N PHE A 44 -15.38 -41.44 -9.04
CA PHE A 44 -14.37 -40.77 -8.23
C PHE A 44 -12.99 -40.82 -8.87
N ALA A 45 -12.62 -41.93 -9.53
CA ALA A 45 -11.38 -42.01 -10.29
C ALA A 45 -11.35 -41.01 -11.45
N VAL A 46 -12.47 -40.87 -12.16
CA VAL A 46 -12.65 -39.84 -13.21
C VAL A 46 -12.52 -38.44 -12.59
N PHE A 47 -13.19 -38.16 -11.47
CA PHE A 47 -13.07 -36.88 -10.77
C PHE A 47 -11.62 -36.55 -10.40
N LEU A 48 -10.87 -37.50 -9.82
CA LEU A 48 -9.47 -37.30 -9.47
C LEU A 48 -8.60 -37.00 -10.70
N LEU A 49 -8.80 -37.74 -11.79
CA LEU A 49 -8.08 -37.50 -13.04
C LEU A 49 -8.37 -36.09 -13.59
N PHE A 50 -9.63 -35.65 -13.56
CA PHE A 50 -10.00 -34.30 -13.94
C PHE A 50 -9.32 -33.26 -13.06
N VAL A 51 -9.42 -33.39 -11.74
CA VAL A 51 -8.78 -32.45 -10.80
C VAL A 51 -7.28 -32.41 -11.00
N MET A 52 -6.60 -33.55 -11.18
CA MET A 52 -5.15 -33.59 -11.39
C MET A 52 -4.73 -32.89 -12.69
N CYS A 53 -5.43 -33.14 -13.79
CA CYS A 53 -5.14 -32.52 -15.08
C CYS A 53 -5.40 -31.00 -15.06
N PHE A 54 -6.53 -30.56 -14.51
CA PHE A 54 -6.92 -29.14 -14.52
C PHE A 54 -6.20 -28.30 -13.47
N ARG A 55 -5.79 -28.89 -12.34
CA ARG A 55 -5.13 -28.15 -11.25
C ARG A 55 -3.82 -27.48 -11.69
N ALA A 56 -3.00 -28.16 -12.49
CA ALA A 56 -1.75 -27.58 -12.99
C ALA A 56 -1.98 -26.38 -13.93
N GLY A 57 -3.00 -26.48 -14.78
CA GLY A 57 -3.39 -25.41 -15.72
C GLY A 57 -3.96 -24.19 -15.00
N ILE A 58 -4.92 -24.40 -14.09
CA ILE A 58 -5.57 -23.32 -13.33
C ILE A 58 -4.56 -22.58 -12.47
N ARG A 59 -3.63 -23.30 -11.80
CA ARG A 59 -2.57 -22.67 -11.02
C ARG A 59 -1.67 -21.77 -11.88
N SER A 60 -1.30 -22.24 -13.07
CA SER A 60 -0.43 -21.48 -13.98
C SER A 60 -1.12 -20.23 -14.51
N LEU A 61 -2.40 -20.34 -14.87
CA LEU A 61 -3.25 -19.21 -15.27
C LEU A 61 -3.44 -18.20 -14.14
N LYS A 62 -3.70 -18.67 -12.92
CA LYS A 62 -3.85 -17.81 -11.74
C LYS A 62 -2.55 -17.06 -11.41
N ARG A 63 -1.40 -17.72 -11.58
CA ARG A 63 -0.09 -17.07 -11.45
C ARG A 63 0.11 -15.98 -12.51
N SER A 64 -0.30 -16.23 -13.76
CA SER A 64 -0.21 -15.24 -14.83
C SER A 64 -1.01 -13.98 -14.52
N GLU A 65 -2.23 -14.14 -14.01
CA GLU A 65 -3.09 -13.02 -13.59
C GLU A 65 -2.47 -12.24 -12.42
N ASN A 66 -1.94 -12.93 -11.42
CA ASN A 66 -1.28 -12.27 -10.29
C ASN A 66 -0.02 -11.48 -10.74
N ILE A 67 0.77 -12.02 -11.67
CA ILE A 67 2.00 -11.36 -12.16
C ILE A 67 1.67 -10.15 -13.04
N SER A 68 0.66 -10.24 -13.90
CA SER A 68 0.27 -9.11 -14.78
C SER A 68 -0.32 -7.93 -14.01
N ARG A 69 -0.81 -8.17 -12.79
CA ARG A 69 -1.49 -7.17 -11.98
C ARG A 69 -0.53 -6.14 -11.36
N SER A 70 0.66 -6.53 -10.90
CA SER A 70 1.60 -5.60 -10.25
C SER A 70 2.03 -4.45 -11.17
N PRO A 71 2.53 -4.71 -12.40
CA PRO A 71 3.00 -3.64 -13.28
C PRO A 71 1.91 -2.66 -13.69
N LEU A 72 0.64 -3.09 -13.68
CA LEU A 72 -0.51 -2.22 -13.93
C LEU A 72 -0.69 -1.22 -12.78
N PHE A 73 -0.69 -1.69 -11.54
CA PHE A 73 -0.78 -0.83 -10.37
C PHE A 73 0.44 0.08 -10.24
N ASP A 74 1.65 -0.44 -10.47
CA ASP A 74 2.88 0.36 -10.44
C ASP A 74 2.82 1.52 -11.45
N HIS A 75 2.32 1.26 -12.67
CA HIS A 75 2.13 2.29 -13.67
C HIS A 75 1.08 3.33 -13.26
N ILE A 76 -0.03 2.90 -12.64
CA ILE A 76 -1.07 3.81 -12.15
C ILE A 76 -0.50 4.70 -11.03
N THR A 77 0.17 4.12 -10.05
CA THR A 77 0.76 4.86 -8.92
C THR A 77 1.81 5.87 -9.39
N THR A 78 2.75 5.46 -10.24
CA THR A 78 3.77 6.38 -10.80
C THR A 78 3.17 7.47 -11.67
N SER A 79 2.08 7.19 -12.40
CA SER A 79 1.37 8.20 -13.17
C SER A 79 0.64 9.20 -12.28
N MET A 80 0.11 8.76 -11.12
CA MET A 80 -0.54 9.64 -10.15
C MET A 80 0.48 10.56 -9.46
N GLU A 81 1.59 10.00 -8.98
CA GLU A 81 2.68 10.78 -8.36
C GLU A 81 3.31 11.79 -9.35
N GLY A 82 3.47 11.39 -10.61
CA GLY A 82 4.09 12.18 -11.66
C GLY A 82 3.14 13.04 -12.50
N LEU A 83 1.87 13.20 -12.11
CA LEU A 83 0.82 13.75 -12.97
C LEU A 83 1.16 15.17 -13.50
N ALA A 84 1.68 16.04 -12.64
CA ALA A 84 2.07 17.40 -13.00
C ALA A 84 3.16 17.42 -14.09
N CYS A 85 4.16 16.54 -13.99
CA CYS A 85 5.20 16.38 -15.01
C CYS A 85 4.63 15.85 -16.33
N ILE A 86 3.76 14.84 -16.28
CA ILE A 86 3.16 14.26 -17.48
C ILE A 86 2.40 15.32 -18.28
N HIS A 87 1.65 16.17 -17.59
CA HIS A 87 0.93 17.29 -18.19
C HIS A 87 1.86 18.40 -18.70
N SER A 88 2.88 18.80 -17.92
CA SER A 88 3.79 19.87 -18.34
C SER A 88 4.61 19.50 -19.58
N TYR A 89 4.94 18.21 -19.74
CA TYR A 89 5.67 17.71 -20.92
C TYR A 89 4.74 17.27 -22.07
N GLY A 90 3.41 17.36 -21.91
CA GLY A 90 2.45 16.96 -22.94
C GLY A 90 2.53 15.48 -23.34
N GLN A 91 2.97 14.60 -22.45
CA GLN A 91 3.22 13.17 -22.74
C GLN A 91 2.04 12.25 -22.36
N SER A 92 0.86 12.81 -22.11
CA SER A 92 -0.33 12.05 -21.65
C SER A 92 -0.70 10.91 -22.60
N SER A 93 -0.65 11.12 -23.92
CA SER A 93 -0.98 10.08 -24.90
C SER A 93 -0.06 8.87 -24.82
N ARG A 94 1.24 9.09 -24.55
CA ARG A 94 2.23 8.01 -24.40
C ARG A 94 1.95 7.16 -23.16
N PHE A 95 1.67 7.81 -22.04
CA PHE A 95 1.32 7.13 -20.78
C PHE A 95 -0.03 6.40 -20.89
N LEU A 96 -1.00 6.99 -21.58
CA LEU A 96 -2.29 6.35 -21.82
C LEU A 96 -2.15 5.08 -22.68
N GLU A 97 -1.33 5.13 -23.74
CA GLU A 97 -1.10 3.96 -24.59
C GLU A 97 -0.38 2.84 -23.83
N LEU A 98 0.60 3.20 -22.99
CA LEU A 98 1.27 2.25 -22.12
C LEU A 98 0.30 1.64 -21.09
N LEU A 99 -0.59 2.44 -20.51
CA LEU A 99 -1.63 1.96 -19.59
C LEU A 99 -2.56 0.97 -20.28
N LYS A 100 -3.03 1.27 -21.51
CA LYS A 100 -3.86 0.35 -22.30
C LYS A 100 -3.16 -0.98 -22.54
N GLN A 101 -1.89 -0.95 -22.95
CA GLN A 101 -1.12 -2.17 -23.19
C GLN A 101 -1.00 -3.05 -21.93
N LYS A 102 -0.76 -2.43 -20.76
CA LYS A 102 -0.71 -3.14 -19.47
C LYS A 102 -2.07 -3.67 -19.05
N LEU A 103 -3.13 -2.88 -19.28
CA LEU A 103 -4.50 -3.26 -19.00
C LEU A 103 -4.95 -4.44 -19.87
N ASP A 104 -4.62 -4.45 -21.15
CA ASP A 104 -4.93 -5.54 -22.08
C ASP A 104 -4.22 -6.83 -21.70
N ALA A 105 -2.93 -6.75 -21.33
CA ALA A 105 -2.18 -7.91 -20.85
C ALA A 105 -2.80 -8.51 -19.58
N ASN A 106 -3.22 -7.66 -18.64
CA ASN A 106 -3.89 -8.10 -17.42
C ASN A 106 -5.30 -8.67 -17.70
N SER A 107 -6.08 -7.98 -18.52
CA SER A 107 -7.44 -8.39 -18.89
C SER A 107 -7.43 -9.71 -19.64
N GLY A 108 -6.46 -9.93 -20.53
CA GLY A 108 -6.25 -11.20 -21.21
C GLY A 108 -5.96 -12.34 -20.24
N ALA A 109 -5.10 -12.12 -19.23
CA ALA A 109 -4.81 -13.13 -18.21
C ALA A 109 -6.04 -13.46 -17.35
N VAL A 110 -6.79 -12.44 -16.92
CA VAL A 110 -8.05 -12.60 -16.17
C VAL A 110 -9.07 -13.38 -17.01
N PHE A 111 -9.24 -13.02 -18.28
CA PHE A 111 -10.18 -13.67 -19.19
C PHE A 111 -9.84 -15.16 -19.39
N MET A 112 -8.57 -15.49 -19.60
CA MET A 112 -8.13 -16.88 -19.77
C MET A 112 -8.38 -17.70 -18.49
N PHE A 113 -8.11 -17.12 -17.32
CA PHE A 113 -8.42 -17.76 -16.04
C PHE A 113 -9.93 -18.01 -15.87
N GLN A 114 -10.78 -17.01 -16.14
CA GLN A 114 -12.23 -17.15 -16.06
C GLN A 114 -12.77 -18.20 -17.04
N SER A 115 -12.24 -18.22 -18.26
CA SER A 115 -12.62 -19.21 -19.29
C SER A 115 -12.26 -20.63 -18.86
N ALA A 116 -11.07 -20.84 -18.28
CA ALA A 116 -10.66 -22.14 -17.75
C ALA A 116 -11.53 -22.60 -16.57
N MET A 117 -11.92 -21.68 -15.67
CA MET A 117 -12.82 -21.96 -14.56
C MET A 117 -14.24 -22.34 -15.05
N ARG A 118 -14.74 -21.69 -16.10
CA ARG A 118 -16.02 -22.04 -16.73
C ARG A 118 -15.96 -23.42 -17.39
N TRP A 119 -14.86 -23.74 -18.07
CA TRP A 119 -14.67 -25.05 -18.66
C TRP A 119 -14.64 -26.17 -17.61
N LEU A 120 -13.92 -25.97 -16.50
CA LEU A 120 -13.93 -26.92 -15.38
C LEU A 120 -15.35 -27.11 -14.82
N ALA A 121 -16.13 -26.03 -14.71
CA ALA A 121 -17.50 -26.10 -14.19
C ALA A 121 -18.38 -27.04 -15.04
N VAL A 122 -18.31 -26.96 -16.38
CA VAL A 122 -19.08 -27.83 -17.29
C VAL A 122 -18.77 -29.31 -17.03
N TRP A 123 -17.50 -29.66 -16.81
CA TRP A 123 -17.12 -31.05 -16.51
C TRP A 123 -17.61 -31.53 -15.15
N LEU A 124 -17.59 -30.67 -14.14
CA LEU A 124 -18.12 -30.99 -12.82
C LEU A 124 -19.64 -31.19 -12.84
N ASP A 125 -20.37 -30.39 -13.63
CA ASP A 125 -21.81 -30.60 -13.84
C ASP A 125 -22.09 -31.90 -14.56
N LEU A 126 -21.31 -32.23 -15.60
CA LEU A 126 -21.45 -33.50 -16.31
C LEU A 126 -21.31 -34.68 -15.34
N LEU A 127 -20.39 -34.59 -14.38
CA LEU A 127 -20.22 -35.60 -13.34
C LEU A 127 -21.45 -35.73 -12.43
N VAL A 128 -22.05 -34.62 -12.00
CA VAL A 128 -23.26 -34.65 -11.15
C VAL A 128 -24.49 -35.15 -11.93
N VAL A 129 -24.61 -34.80 -13.21
CA VAL A 129 -25.66 -35.34 -14.09
C VAL A 129 -25.51 -36.86 -14.23
N MET A 130 -24.28 -37.36 -14.35
CA MET A 130 -24.03 -38.81 -14.37
C MET A 130 -24.42 -39.49 -13.05
N ILE A 131 -24.14 -38.87 -11.90
CA ILE A 131 -24.62 -39.36 -10.59
C ILE A 131 -26.14 -39.43 -10.56
N THR A 132 -26.82 -38.35 -10.97
CA THR A 132 -28.29 -38.29 -10.99
C THR A 132 -28.88 -39.36 -11.91
N ALA A 133 -28.27 -39.60 -13.09
CA ALA A 133 -28.69 -40.64 -14.00
C ALA A 133 -28.54 -42.05 -13.40
N ILE A 134 -27.44 -42.31 -12.69
CA ILE A 134 -27.21 -43.57 -11.98
C ILE A 134 -28.24 -43.77 -10.88
N VAL A 135 -28.52 -42.75 -10.06
CA VAL A 135 -29.53 -42.80 -8.99
C VAL A 135 -30.93 -43.06 -9.58
N ALA A 136 -31.30 -42.36 -10.65
CA ALA A 136 -32.57 -42.59 -11.34
C ALA A 136 -32.68 -44.01 -11.89
N PHE A 137 -31.60 -44.56 -12.45
CA PHE A 137 -31.56 -45.94 -12.93
C PHE A 137 -31.74 -46.97 -11.80
N PHE A 138 -31.09 -46.76 -10.65
CA PHE A 138 -31.26 -47.61 -9.47
C PHE A 138 -32.69 -47.58 -8.93
N ILE A 139 -33.34 -46.40 -8.91
CA ILE A 139 -34.75 -46.27 -8.51
C ILE A 139 -35.65 -47.16 -9.39
N VAL A 140 -35.44 -47.14 -10.71
CA VAL A 140 -36.23 -47.94 -11.65
C VAL A 140 -35.98 -49.44 -11.47
N ILE A 141 -34.74 -49.88 -11.27
CA ILE A 141 -34.43 -51.31 -11.07
C ILE A 141 -35.02 -51.83 -9.77
N LEU A 142 -34.90 -51.06 -8.69
CA LEU A 142 -35.36 -51.47 -7.36
C LEU A 142 -36.85 -51.17 -7.12
N THR A 143 -37.60 -50.85 -8.19
CA THR A 143 -39.05 -50.63 -8.13
C THR A 143 -39.73 -51.83 -7.47
N GLY A 144 -40.41 -51.58 -6.34
CA GLY A 144 -41.11 -52.60 -5.55
C GLY A 144 -40.38 -53.06 -4.29
N THR A 145 -39.09 -52.74 -4.11
CA THR A 145 -38.33 -53.07 -2.89
C THR A 145 -38.11 -51.87 -1.97
N LEU A 146 -38.04 -50.66 -2.53
CA LEU A 146 -37.90 -49.42 -1.77
C LEU A 146 -39.24 -48.75 -1.48
N SER A 147 -39.30 -48.08 -0.33
CA SER A 147 -40.34 -47.10 -0.05
C SER A 147 -40.27 -45.96 -1.08
N PRO A 148 -41.40 -45.53 -1.67
CA PRO A 148 -41.43 -44.37 -2.57
C PRO A 148 -40.85 -43.10 -1.95
N ALA A 149 -40.93 -42.95 -0.62
CA ALA A 149 -40.36 -41.82 0.10
C ALA A 149 -38.82 -41.78 0.00
N ASP A 150 -38.15 -42.91 0.20
CA ASP A 150 -36.69 -42.99 0.17
C ASP A 150 -36.14 -42.77 -1.26
N ALA A 151 -36.84 -43.30 -2.26
CA ALA A 151 -36.51 -43.08 -3.67
C ALA A 151 -36.66 -41.60 -4.07
N GLY A 152 -37.74 -40.94 -3.62
CA GLY A 152 -37.97 -39.51 -3.86
C GLY A 152 -36.90 -38.62 -3.19
N MET A 153 -36.55 -38.92 -1.93
CA MET A 153 -35.50 -38.19 -1.20
C MET A 153 -34.14 -38.31 -1.89
N ALA A 154 -33.72 -39.52 -2.28
CA ALA A 154 -32.44 -39.74 -2.93
C ALA A 154 -32.35 -39.03 -4.29
N LEU A 155 -33.43 -39.02 -5.07
CA LEU A 155 -33.47 -38.30 -6.35
C LEU A 155 -33.40 -36.78 -6.14
N ALA A 156 -34.15 -36.25 -5.16
CA ALA A 156 -34.14 -34.83 -4.84
C ALA A 156 -32.74 -34.35 -4.42
N PHE A 157 -32.04 -35.11 -3.56
CA PHE A 157 -30.67 -34.77 -3.16
C PHE A 157 -29.65 -34.94 -4.29
N ALA A 158 -29.83 -35.91 -5.21
CA ALA A 158 -28.99 -36.04 -6.39
C ALA A 158 -29.12 -34.81 -7.32
N VAL A 159 -30.35 -34.32 -7.53
CA VAL A 159 -30.59 -33.11 -8.33
C VAL A 159 -30.08 -31.86 -7.60
N GLN A 160 -30.30 -31.73 -6.29
CA GLN A 160 -29.88 -30.56 -5.50
C GLN A 160 -28.35 -30.48 -5.34
N MET A 161 -27.64 -31.60 -5.48
CA MET A 161 -26.18 -31.62 -5.57
C MET A 161 -25.66 -30.85 -6.81
N SER A 162 -26.46 -30.78 -7.87
CA SER A 162 -26.15 -29.98 -9.06
C SER A 162 -26.10 -28.50 -8.71
N GLY A 163 -25.11 -27.78 -9.22
CA GLY A 163 -24.89 -26.37 -8.88
C GLY A 163 -24.18 -26.15 -7.54
N ILE A 164 -24.61 -26.81 -6.44
CA ILE A 164 -23.92 -26.69 -5.13
C ILE A 164 -22.50 -27.24 -5.24
N PHE A 165 -22.30 -28.37 -5.91
CA PHE A 165 -20.97 -28.95 -6.09
C PHE A 165 -20.03 -28.05 -6.93
N GLN A 166 -20.53 -27.46 -8.01
CA GLN A 166 -19.75 -26.50 -8.80
C GLN A 166 -19.38 -25.25 -8.01
N PHE A 167 -20.37 -24.72 -7.27
CA PHE A 167 -20.17 -23.54 -6.44
C PHE A 167 -19.10 -23.83 -5.38
N ALA A 168 -19.16 -25.00 -4.74
CA ALA A 168 -18.17 -25.42 -3.75
C ALA A 168 -16.73 -25.47 -4.32
N VAL A 169 -16.54 -26.04 -5.51
CA VAL A 169 -15.21 -26.09 -6.16
C VAL A 169 -14.71 -24.70 -6.59
N ARG A 170 -15.62 -23.81 -7.01
CA ARG A 170 -15.26 -22.40 -7.29
C ARG A 170 -14.82 -21.70 -6.00
N THR A 171 -15.61 -21.79 -4.94
CA THR A 171 -15.29 -21.19 -3.64
C THR A 171 -13.99 -21.75 -3.07
N GLN A 172 -13.68 -23.04 -3.30
CA GLN A 172 -12.39 -23.64 -2.93
C GLN A 172 -11.20 -22.95 -3.63
N THR A 173 -11.33 -22.71 -4.94
CA THR A 173 -10.27 -22.06 -5.74
C THR A 173 -10.08 -20.61 -5.31
N GLU A 174 -11.16 -19.91 -4.97
CA GLU A 174 -11.11 -18.56 -4.40
C GLU A 174 -10.49 -18.53 -3.00
N LEU A 175 -10.81 -19.50 -2.15
CA LEU A 175 -10.24 -19.64 -0.82
C LEU A 175 -8.72 -19.92 -0.88
N GLU A 176 -8.28 -20.84 -1.75
CA GLU A 176 -6.85 -21.11 -1.98
C GLU A 176 -6.12 -19.85 -2.46
N ALA A 177 -6.73 -19.06 -3.34
CA ALA A 177 -6.15 -17.80 -3.81
C ALA A 177 -6.05 -16.74 -2.71
N LYS A 178 -7.06 -16.63 -1.84
CA LYS A 178 -7.07 -15.66 -0.72
C LYS A 178 -6.10 -16.05 0.40
N MET A 179 -5.87 -17.35 0.62
CA MET A 179 -4.90 -17.84 1.62
C MET A 179 -3.46 -17.41 1.32
N THR A 180 -3.08 -17.26 0.04
CA THR A 180 -1.76 -16.70 -0.33
C THR A 180 -1.58 -15.26 0.14
N SER A 181 -2.67 -14.48 0.25
CA SER A 181 -2.60 -13.13 0.82
C SER A 181 -2.42 -13.16 2.34
N VAL A 182 -3.00 -14.15 3.04
CA VAL A 182 -2.81 -14.34 4.48
C VAL A 182 -1.37 -14.71 4.79
N GLU A 183 -0.75 -15.60 4.01
CA GLU A 183 0.67 -15.95 4.16
C GLU A 183 1.58 -14.71 4.10
N ARG A 184 1.29 -13.78 3.18
CA ARG A 184 2.01 -12.49 3.10
C ARG A 184 1.71 -11.57 4.29
N VAL A 185 0.47 -11.48 4.75
CA VAL A 185 0.11 -10.59 5.87
C VAL A 185 0.63 -11.12 7.21
N VAL A 186 0.66 -12.43 7.42
CA VAL A 186 1.29 -13.06 8.61
C VAL A 186 2.78 -12.71 8.67
N TYR A 187 3.46 -12.60 7.52
CA TYR A 187 4.85 -12.13 7.44
C TYR A 187 5.01 -10.64 7.83
N TYR A 188 4.02 -9.79 7.53
CA TYR A 188 4.05 -8.36 7.90
C TYR A 188 3.48 -8.07 9.31
N SER A 189 2.62 -8.95 9.82
CA SER A 189 1.94 -8.83 11.12
C SER A 189 2.87 -9.05 12.31
N GLU A 190 4.08 -9.56 12.12
CA GLU A 190 5.11 -9.59 13.17
C GLU A 190 5.66 -8.17 13.51
N ILE A 191 5.24 -7.11 12.80
CA ILE A 191 5.83 -5.77 12.88
C ILE A 191 4.78 -4.67 13.12
N SER A 192 3.68 -4.86 13.87
CA SER A 192 2.89 -3.69 14.29
C SER A 192 1.90 -3.95 15.43
N ASN A 193 2.21 -3.41 16.60
CA ASN A 193 1.23 -2.95 17.57
C ASN A 193 1.71 -1.57 18.04
N LEU A 194 0.93 -0.53 17.79
CA LEU A 194 0.41 0.41 18.79
C LEU A 194 -0.29 1.57 18.09
N ASP A 195 -1.09 2.30 18.89
CA ASP A 195 -2.22 3.16 18.52
C ASP A 195 -2.13 4.50 19.32
N LYS A 196 -2.08 5.65 18.64
CA LYS A 196 -2.35 7.07 19.05
C LYS A 196 -1.34 7.92 19.86
N LYS A 197 -0.43 8.62 19.13
CA LYS A 197 0.00 10.05 19.23
C LYS A 197 1.08 10.41 18.20
N LEU A 198 2.22 9.72 18.21
CA LEU A 198 3.13 9.55 17.06
C LEU A 198 2.45 8.79 15.90
N GLU A 199 1.13 8.87 15.85
CA GLU A 199 0.22 7.94 15.21
C GLU A 199 -0.91 8.71 14.52
N SER A 200 -0.60 9.97 14.19
CA SER A 200 -1.20 10.58 13.02
C SER A 200 -0.96 9.65 11.83
N ASP A 201 -2.00 9.39 11.06
CA ASP A 201 -1.87 8.60 9.84
C ASP A 201 -0.82 9.26 8.94
N VAL A 202 0.28 8.53 8.74
CA VAL A 202 1.26 8.86 7.72
C VAL A 202 0.67 8.34 6.42
N THR A 203 0.31 9.23 5.49
CA THR A 203 -0.20 8.81 4.18
C THR A 203 0.86 7.99 3.45
N THR A 204 0.48 7.25 2.41
CA THR A 204 1.41 6.37 1.67
C THR A 204 2.68 7.13 1.30
N GLY A 205 3.85 6.65 1.74
CA GLY A 205 5.14 7.32 1.49
C GLY A 205 5.39 8.63 2.26
N GLY A 206 4.52 9.00 3.20
CA GLY A 206 4.61 10.22 4.02
C GLY A 206 4.30 11.50 3.26
N GLU A 207 3.45 11.47 2.23
CA GLU A 207 3.04 12.63 1.42
C GLU A 207 2.50 13.82 2.23
N ASN A 208 1.96 13.55 3.42
CA ASN A 208 1.50 14.58 4.35
C ASN A 208 2.63 15.35 5.07
N PHE A 209 3.90 14.97 4.87
CA PHE A 209 5.06 15.70 5.35
C PHE A 209 5.83 16.33 4.19
N SER A 210 6.22 17.59 4.38
CA SER A 210 7.22 18.25 3.55
C SER A 210 8.56 17.48 3.58
N VAL A 211 9.39 17.70 2.56
CA VAL A 211 10.72 17.07 2.46
C VAL A 211 11.58 17.39 3.70
N GLY A 212 11.48 18.62 4.22
CA GLY A 212 12.17 19.04 5.45
C GLY A 212 11.65 18.34 6.71
N GLU A 213 10.34 18.16 6.85
CA GLU A 213 9.75 17.43 7.98
C GLU A 213 10.13 15.95 7.98
N ARG A 214 10.23 15.32 6.80
CA ARG A 214 10.75 13.94 6.68
C ARG A 214 12.20 13.84 7.13
N GLN A 215 13.04 14.82 6.79
CA GLN A 215 14.43 14.89 7.27
C GLN A 215 14.51 15.06 8.79
N LEU A 216 13.69 15.95 9.36
CA LEU A 216 13.57 16.12 10.82
C LEU A 216 13.16 14.82 11.52
N LEU A 217 12.22 14.06 10.94
CA LEU A 217 11.78 12.78 11.49
C LEU A 217 12.90 11.72 11.44
N CYS A 218 13.66 11.66 10.34
CA CYS A 218 14.85 10.80 10.23
C CYS A 218 15.92 11.17 11.26
N LEU A 219 16.16 12.48 11.46
CA LEU A 219 17.09 12.96 12.46
C LEU A 219 16.61 12.63 13.89
N ALA A 220 15.33 12.83 14.18
CA ALA A 220 14.73 12.45 15.46
C ALA A 220 14.90 10.95 15.74
N LYS A 221 14.71 10.09 14.73
CA LYS A 221 15.02 8.65 14.82
C LYS A 221 16.49 8.41 15.18
N ALA A 222 17.42 9.07 14.51
CA ALA A 222 18.86 8.93 14.79
C ALA A 222 19.20 9.36 16.23
N LEU A 223 18.62 10.47 16.71
CA LEU A 223 18.81 10.99 18.07
C LEU A 223 18.32 10.00 19.14
N LEU A 224 17.22 9.28 18.87
CA LEU A 224 16.68 8.29 19.80
C LEU A 224 17.49 7.00 19.89
N MET A 225 18.23 6.63 18.84
CA MET A 225 18.93 5.33 18.77
C MET A 225 20.21 5.24 19.61
N LYS A 226 20.70 6.34 20.20
CA LYS A 226 21.92 6.38 21.05
C LYS A 226 23.10 5.56 20.48
N ALA A 227 23.37 5.72 19.19
CA ALA A 227 24.43 4.98 18.53
C ALA A 227 25.82 5.56 18.85
N LYS A 228 26.83 4.70 18.98
CA LYS A 228 28.25 5.12 19.16
C LYS A 228 28.88 5.65 17.88
N ILE A 229 28.33 5.27 16.73
CA ILE A 229 28.75 5.72 15.40
C ILE A 229 27.48 6.13 14.65
N VAL A 230 27.44 7.37 14.15
CA VAL A 230 26.30 7.95 13.46
C VAL A 230 26.74 8.39 12.07
N LEU A 231 26.03 7.94 11.04
CA LEU A 231 26.21 8.40 9.67
C LEU A 231 25.07 9.35 9.32
N LEU A 232 25.40 10.57 8.92
CA LEU A 232 24.45 11.60 8.49
C LEU A 232 24.71 11.90 7.02
N ASP A 233 23.84 11.41 6.15
CA ASP A 233 23.93 11.64 4.71
C ASP A 233 22.99 12.77 4.29
N GLU A 234 23.55 13.96 4.03
CA GLU A 234 22.80 15.17 3.63
C GLU A 234 21.60 15.51 4.53
N ALA A 235 21.71 15.21 5.83
CA ALA A 235 20.58 15.22 6.77
C ALA A 235 19.86 16.58 6.94
N THR A 236 20.46 17.69 6.48
CA THR A 236 19.89 19.04 6.59
C THR A 236 19.73 19.76 5.24
N ALA A 237 19.86 19.05 4.11
CA ALA A 237 19.90 19.67 2.78
C ALA A 237 18.62 20.43 2.40
N SER A 238 17.45 20.00 2.88
CA SER A 238 16.15 20.58 2.54
C SER A 238 15.60 21.54 3.61
N LEU A 239 16.45 21.95 4.56
CA LEU A 239 16.09 22.83 5.67
C LEU A 239 16.58 24.26 5.44
N ASP A 240 15.83 25.23 5.95
CA ASP A 240 16.22 26.63 5.96
C ASP A 240 17.44 26.87 6.89
N MET A 241 18.11 28.01 6.69
CA MET A 241 19.36 28.33 7.39
C MET A 241 19.18 28.46 8.92
N SER A 242 18.01 28.89 9.39
CA SER A 242 17.77 29.05 10.83
C SER A 242 17.53 27.71 11.53
N THR A 243 16.79 26.81 10.88
CA THR A 243 16.56 25.44 11.36
C THR A 243 17.83 24.58 11.28
N ASP A 244 18.66 24.73 10.24
CA ASP A 244 19.94 24.03 10.11
C ASP A 244 20.88 24.36 11.29
N LYS A 245 21.01 25.65 11.64
CA LYS A 245 21.83 26.07 12.80
C LYS A 245 21.35 25.46 14.12
N LEU A 246 20.03 25.39 14.33
CA LEU A 246 19.45 24.77 15.52
C LEU A 246 19.76 23.27 15.57
N ILE A 247 19.60 22.56 14.45
CA ILE A 247 19.88 21.13 14.34
C ILE A 247 21.36 20.84 14.57
N GLN A 248 22.26 21.62 13.99
CA GLN A 248 23.70 21.46 14.18
C GLN A 248 24.07 21.58 15.66
N LYS A 249 23.45 22.52 16.38
CA LYS A 249 23.62 22.64 17.82
C LYS A 249 23.13 21.38 18.55
N VAL A 250 21.94 20.88 18.23
CA VAL A 250 21.37 19.67 18.84
C VAL A 250 22.22 18.43 18.56
N ILE A 251 22.71 18.24 17.33
CA ILE A 251 23.58 17.13 16.95
C ILE A 251 24.85 17.15 17.82
N ARG A 252 25.50 18.32 17.96
CA ARG A 252 26.69 18.47 18.79
C ARG A 252 26.41 18.24 20.28
N GLU A 253 25.24 18.61 20.78
CA GLU A 253 24.86 18.42 22.19
C GLU A 253 24.49 16.97 22.51
N VAL A 254 23.74 16.30 21.64
CA VAL A 254 23.23 14.95 21.90
C VAL A 254 24.27 13.86 21.61
N PHE A 255 25.13 14.06 20.60
CA PHE A 255 26.10 13.06 20.16
C PHE A 255 27.53 13.35 20.63
N GLN A 256 27.72 14.03 21.77
CA GLN A 256 29.06 14.37 22.30
C GLN A 256 29.98 13.16 22.47
N ASP A 257 29.41 12.00 22.85
CA ASP A 257 30.15 10.76 23.10
C ASP A 257 30.14 9.78 21.90
N ALA A 258 29.70 10.23 20.72
CA ALA A 258 29.58 9.39 19.52
C ALA A 258 30.50 9.89 18.39
N THR A 259 30.94 8.96 17.53
CA THR A 259 31.64 9.29 16.29
C THR A 259 30.62 9.64 15.20
N ILE A 260 30.70 10.85 14.64
CA ILE A 260 29.78 11.32 13.60
C ILE A 260 30.53 11.36 12.27
N ILE A 261 29.99 10.69 11.25
CA ILE A 261 30.41 10.83 9.87
C ILE A 261 29.31 11.62 9.15
N LEU A 262 29.64 12.84 8.73
CA LEU A 262 28.70 13.74 8.06
C LEU A 262 29.09 13.87 6.58
N ILE A 263 28.14 13.60 5.70
CA ILE A 263 28.20 13.93 4.28
C ILE A 263 27.41 15.24 4.11
N ALA A 264 28.09 16.30 3.69
CA ALA A 264 27.51 17.63 3.58
C ALA A 264 27.87 18.28 2.25
N HIS A 265 26.88 18.90 1.61
CA HIS A 265 27.06 19.78 0.45
C HIS A 265 27.12 21.27 0.86
N ARG A 266 26.76 21.61 2.11
CA ARG A 266 26.84 22.98 2.66
C ARG A 266 28.16 23.17 3.41
N LEU A 267 29.04 23.98 2.82
CA LEU A 267 30.40 24.24 3.35
C LEU A 267 30.40 25.03 4.67
N GLU A 268 29.33 25.77 4.98
CA GLU A 268 29.18 26.49 6.26
C GLU A 268 29.27 25.56 7.47
N ASN A 269 28.87 24.29 7.30
CA ASN A 269 28.89 23.28 8.36
C ASN A 269 30.26 22.57 8.49
N VAL A 270 31.22 22.86 7.61
CA VAL A 270 32.52 22.16 7.56
C VAL A 270 33.55 22.74 8.53
N TYR A 271 33.45 24.03 8.86
CA TYR A 271 34.41 24.71 9.75
C TYR A 271 34.45 24.15 11.17
N GLY A 272 33.33 23.61 11.66
CA GLY A 272 33.21 23.09 13.02
C GLY A 272 33.53 21.61 13.18
N LEU A 273 34.08 20.96 12.14
CA LEU A 273 34.38 19.53 12.15
C LEU A 273 35.82 19.25 12.57
N ASP A 274 36.05 18.10 13.22
CA ASP A 274 37.39 17.69 13.64
C ASP A 274 38.30 17.38 12.45
N ARG A 275 37.76 16.72 11.41
CA ARG A 275 38.47 16.33 10.19
C ARG A 275 37.52 16.32 9.00
N VAL A 276 38.05 16.60 7.82
CA VAL A 276 37.32 16.63 6.55
C VAL A 276 37.96 15.65 5.59
N LEU A 277 37.15 14.79 4.98
CA LEU A 277 37.55 13.83 3.95
C LEU A 277 36.96 14.27 2.61
N MET A 278 37.81 14.57 1.64
CA MET A 278 37.43 14.87 0.26
C MET A 278 37.69 13.65 -0.62
N MET A 279 36.71 13.29 -1.44
CA MET A 279 36.79 12.16 -2.36
C MET A 279 36.48 12.62 -3.80
N ASP A 280 37.24 12.09 -4.76
CA ASP A 280 37.02 12.27 -6.20
C ASP A 280 37.32 10.95 -6.94
N GLY A 281 36.48 10.59 -7.91
CA GLY A 281 36.66 9.37 -8.70
C GLY A 281 36.78 8.07 -7.88
N GLY A 282 36.16 8.02 -6.69
CA GLY A 282 36.27 6.88 -5.76
C GLY A 282 37.59 6.78 -5.00
N LYS A 283 38.44 7.83 -5.04
CA LYS A 283 39.70 7.91 -4.28
C LYS A 283 39.63 9.07 -3.28
N VAL A 284 40.35 8.91 -2.18
CA VAL A 284 40.57 10.01 -1.23
C VAL A 284 41.56 11.00 -1.83
N VAL A 285 41.14 12.25 -1.97
CA VAL A 285 41.95 13.35 -2.50
C VAL A 285 42.65 14.08 -1.35
N GLU A 286 41.88 14.47 -0.32
CA GLU A 286 42.41 15.18 0.85
C GLU A 286 41.76 14.66 2.14
N PHE A 287 42.54 14.65 3.23
CA PHE A 287 42.06 14.29 4.55
C PHE A 287 42.87 15.00 5.64
N ASP A 288 42.30 16.02 6.27
CA ASP A 288 42.91 16.69 7.42
C ASP A 288 41.89 17.58 8.17
N ARG A 289 42.33 18.31 9.19
CA ARG A 289 41.55 19.36 9.85
C ARG A 289 41.19 20.48 8.85
N PRO A 290 40.00 21.11 8.96
CA PRO A 290 39.60 22.21 8.08
C PRO A 290 40.66 23.33 7.98
N ASP A 291 41.23 23.75 9.10
CA ASP A 291 42.22 24.85 9.16
C ASP A 291 43.50 24.56 8.37
N VAL A 292 43.93 23.29 8.35
CA VAL A 292 45.14 22.85 7.64
C VAL A 292 44.87 22.82 6.13
N LEU A 293 43.71 22.29 5.74
CA LEU A 293 43.30 22.22 4.34
C LEU A 293 43.08 23.62 3.76
N LEU A 294 42.43 24.53 4.48
CA LEU A 294 42.18 25.90 4.03
C LEU A 294 43.46 26.73 3.86
N ASN A 295 44.51 26.47 4.63
CA ASN A 295 45.80 27.15 4.49
C ASN A 295 46.67 26.59 3.36
N LYS A 296 46.38 25.38 2.88
CA LYS A 296 47.15 24.73 1.82
C LYS A 296 46.81 25.35 0.46
N THR A 297 47.84 25.78 -0.28
CA THR A 297 47.68 26.51 -1.54
C THR A 297 47.01 25.70 -2.66
N ALA A 298 47.11 24.37 -2.59
CA ALA A 298 46.55 23.42 -3.55
C ALA A 298 45.45 22.54 -2.95
N SER A 299 44.70 23.03 -1.94
CA SER A 299 43.57 22.28 -1.39
C SER A 299 42.30 22.47 -2.20
N GLU A 300 41.64 21.36 -2.51
CA GLU A 300 40.34 21.33 -3.18
C GLU A 300 39.23 21.91 -2.29
N LEU A 301 39.32 21.69 -0.97
CA LEU A 301 38.38 22.30 -0.01
C LEU A 301 38.44 23.82 -0.09
N ARG A 302 39.65 24.39 -0.22
CA ARG A 302 39.84 25.83 -0.34
C ARG A 302 39.25 26.40 -1.62
N VAL A 303 39.33 25.64 -2.73
CA VAL A 303 38.70 26.02 -4.01
C VAL A 303 37.18 26.04 -3.86
N LEU A 304 36.59 24.97 -3.32
CA LEU A 304 35.14 24.87 -3.10
C LEU A 304 34.60 25.99 -2.20
N VAL A 305 35.31 26.32 -1.11
CA VAL A 305 34.94 27.41 -0.20
C VAL A 305 34.99 28.76 -0.91
N ARG A 306 36.02 29.03 -1.72
CA ARG A 306 36.13 30.27 -2.50
C ARG A 306 35.04 30.42 -3.55
N GLU A 307 34.66 29.32 -4.20
CA GLU A 307 33.59 29.32 -5.19
C GLU A 307 32.20 29.51 -4.55
N THR A 308 32.00 28.98 -3.34
CA THR A 308 30.69 29.02 -2.66
C THR A 308 30.46 30.29 -1.85
N ALA A 309 31.51 30.81 -1.19
CA ALA A 309 31.39 31.98 -0.30
C ALA A 309 31.41 33.33 -1.05
N GLY A 310 31.72 33.34 -2.35
CA GLY A 310 32.03 34.58 -3.05
C GLY A 310 33.36 35.18 -2.53
N THR A 311 34.05 35.89 -3.41
CA THR A 311 35.40 36.43 -3.18
C THR A 311 35.52 37.26 -1.89
N ASP A 312 36.50 36.89 -1.04
CA ASP A 312 37.19 37.71 -0.02
C ASP A 312 36.44 38.23 1.23
N GLU A 313 35.72 37.38 1.99
CA GLU A 313 35.23 37.78 3.34
C GLU A 313 35.67 36.93 4.55
N ILE A 314 36.51 35.88 4.41
CA ILE A 314 36.80 34.96 5.55
C ILE A 314 38.29 34.90 5.96
N LEU A 315 39.20 35.66 5.34
CA LEU A 315 40.64 35.59 5.69
C LEU A 315 41.12 36.57 6.78
N VAL A 316 40.24 37.16 7.61
CA VAL A 316 40.67 38.00 8.74
C VAL A 316 39.94 37.59 10.02
N ASP A 317 40.40 36.51 10.65
CA ASP A 317 40.37 36.36 12.12
C ASP A 317 41.24 35.18 12.56
N SER A 318 42.54 35.27 12.25
CA SER A 318 43.56 34.44 12.93
C SER A 318 44.91 35.13 13.00
N GLU A 319 44.96 36.36 13.51
CA GLU A 319 46.18 36.87 14.14
C GLU A 319 45.89 37.17 15.61
N GLY A 320 46.48 36.37 16.51
CA GLY A 320 46.65 36.76 17.91
C GLY A 320 46.40 35.69 18.96
N VAL A 321 47.24 34.65 19.04
CA VAL A 321 47.51 34.00 20.33
C VAL A 321 49.02 33.90 20.52
N GLY A 322 49.54 34.71 21.45
CA GLY A 322 50.92 34.70 21.89
C GLY A 322 51.08 35.33 23.29
N SER A 323 51.29 34.45 24.27
CA SER A 323 52.00 34.60 25.56
C SER A 323 51.57 35.64 26.63
N GLU A 324 51.18 35.08 27.78
CA GLU A 324 51.53 35.42 29.18
C GLU A 324 51.31 36.85 29.75
N SER A 325 50.35 36.98 30.66
CA SER A 325 50.59 37.27 32.10
C SER A 325 49.26 37.45 32.86
N SER A 326 49.11 36.75 33.99
CA SER A 326 48.29 37.21 35.14
C SER A 326 49.23 37.98 36.09
N PRO A 327 48.77 38.76 37.09
CA PRO A 327 47.39 38.96 37.59
C PRO A 327 47.02 40.45 37.79
N GLU A 328 45.74 40.78 38.03
CA GLU A 328 45.39 41.82 39.02
C GLU A 328 43.88 41.81 39.38
N ILE A 329 43.65 42.00 40.67
CA ILE A 329 42.37 42.00 41.38
C ILE A 329 41.80 43.42 41.37
N MET A 330 40.52 43.60 41.03
CA MET A 330 39.74 44.72 41.56
C MET A 330 38.30 44.30 41.86
N ASP A 331 37.91 44.65 43.07
CA ASP A 331 36.70 44.27 43.79
C ASP A 331 35.84 45.52 44.06
N LYS A 332 34.52 45.32 44.09
CA LYS A 332 33.39 46.12 44.64
C LYS A 332 32.92 47.44 44.01
N ARG A 333 31.60 47.45 43.70
CA ARG A 333 30.46 48.27 44.25
C ARG A 333 29.44 48.56 43.15
N GLU A 334 28.23 47.98 43.21
CA GLU A 334 26.99 48.54 43.84
C GLU A 334 26.50 49.81 43.07
N ILE A 335 25.28 49.95 42.53
CA ILE A 335 23.93 49.96 43.14
C ILE A 335 22.84 50.08 42.01
N ASN A 336 21.71 49.36 42.15
CA ASN A 336 20.29 49.60 41.72
C ASN A 336 19.91 50.12 40.31
N ASP A 337 18.71 49.94 39.74
CA ASP A 337 17.36 49.51 40.19
C ASP A 337 16.54 49.05 38.96
N SER A 338 15.52 48.20 39.18
CA SER A 338 14.24 48.01 38.42
C SER A 338 14.30 47.78 36.88
N GLU A 339 13.66 46.78 36.27
CA GLU A 339 12.20 46.62 36.19
C GLU A 339 11.80 45.21 35.65
N SER A 340 10.77 44.68 36.30
CA SER A 340 9.69 43.78 35.86
C SER A 340 9.75 43.00 34.53
N VAL A 341 9.52 41.69 34.70
CA VAL A 341 8.80 40.76 33.81
C VAL A 341 7.51 41.38 33.26
N PRO A 342 7.19 41.30 31.95
CA PRO A 342 5.86 41.59 31.46
C PRO A 342 4.99 40.33 31.47
N GLU A 343 3.98 40.37 32.33
CA GLU A 343 2.72 39.63 32.24
C GLU A 343 1.83 40.38 31.20
N ILE A 344 1.32 39.69 30.17
CA ILE A 344 0.32 40.27 29.26
C ILE A 344 -1.01 39.57 29.51
N ILE A 345 -1.90 40.35 30.14
CA ILE A 345 -3.31 40.10 30.39
C ILE A 345 -4.14 40.45 29.14
N ASN A 346 -5.19 39.65 28.93
CA ASN A 346 -6.34 39.84 28.05
C ASN A 346 -6.88 41.28 27.98
N LYS A 347 -7.44 41.63 26.82
CA LYS A 347 -8.51 42.64 26.78
C LYS A 347 -9.64 42.17 25.86
N ASP A 348 -10.76 41.88 26.50
CA ASP A 348 -12.07 41.71 25.87
C ASP A 348 -12.49 42.97 25.10
N THR A 349 -13.20 42.77 24.00
CA THR A 349 -14.23 43.69 23.52
C THR A 349 -15.31 42.88 22.77
N SER A 350 -16.44 42.63 23.44
CA SER A 350 -17.75 42.33 22.84
C SER A 350 -18.56 43.65 22.68
N PRO A 351 -19.73 43.74 21.99
CA PRO A 351 -20.73 42.71 21.66
C PRO A 351 -21.22 42.78 20.18
N ASP A 352 -22.02 41.85 19.63
CA ASP A 352 -23.44 41.64 19.88
C ASP A 352 -23.97 40.36 19.20
N SER A 353 -24.97 39.74 19.87
CA SER A 353 -26.11 38.95 19.36
C SER A 353 -25.86 37.82 18.33
N GLU A 354 -26.40 36.61 18.43
CA GLU A 354 -27.64 36.13 19.05
C GLU A 354 -27.65 34.59 18.97
N SER A 355 -28.06 33.95 20.07
CA SER A 355 -28.86 32.71 20.20
C SER A 355 -28.79 31.63 19.09
N VAL A 356 -28.52 30.36 19.41
CA VAL A 356 -29.51 29.32 19.79
C VAL A 356 -28.75 27.97 20.02
N PRO A 357 -29.27 27.02 20.82
CA PRO A 357 -28.49 26.36 21.87
C PRO A 357 -28.22 24.85 21.74
N GLU A 358 -27.60 24.38 22.82
CA GLU A 358 -27.11 23.08 23.27
C GLU A 358 -28.14 21.93 23.44
N MET A 359 -27.59 20.71 23.34
CA MET A 359 -27.99 19.40 23.92
C MET A 359 -29.32 18.72 23.49
N ILE A 360 -29.25 17.44 23.10
CA ILE A 360 -29.60 16.27 23.95
C ILE A 360 -29.54 14.96 23.14
N GLU A 361 -28.98 13.97 23.83
CA GLU A 361 -28.94 12.51 23.70
C GLU A 361 -30.28 11.77 23.42
N LYS A 362 -30.26 10.74 22.55
CA LYS A 362 -31.01 9.45 22.54
C LYS A 362 -30.99 8.85 21.11
N GLN A 363 -30.51 7.63 20.83
CA GLN A 363 -30.96 6.27 21.21
C GLN A 363 -32.14 5.76 20.36
N GLU A 364 -31.94 4.58 19.72
CA GLU A 364 -32.90 3.69 19.02
C GLU A 364 -33.48 4.23 17.68
N SER A 365 -33.82 3.45 16.64
CA SER A 365 -33.90 2.01 16.35
C SER A 365 -34.27 1.86 14.86
N ASP A 366 -33.90 0.72 14.26
CA ASP A 366 -34.57 -0.16 13.27
C ASP A 366 -35.66 0.34 12.28
N ASP A 367 -35.74 -0.46 11.19
CA ASP A 367 -36.77 -0.61 10.15
C ASP A 367 -36.66 0.32 8.92
N GLU A 368 -36.23 -0.21 7.77
CA GLU A 368 -36.95 -1.01 6.76
C GLU A 368 -37.92 -0.21 5.87
N ASP A 369 -37.77 -0.49 4.57
CA ASP A 369 -38.75 -0.46 3.49
C ASP A 369 -38.90 0.75 2.55
N ASP A 370 -38.40 0.49 1.33
CA ASP A 370 -39.06 0.57 0.03
C ASP A 370 -39.72 1.84 -0.55
N SER A 371 -39.51 1.90 -1.87
CA SER A 371 -40.40 2.42 -2.93
C SER A 371 -40.31 3.89 -3.36
N VAL A 372 -39.62 4.05 -4.50
CA VAL A 372 -40.05 4.69 -5.75
C VAL A 372 -41.14 5.78 -5.65
N GLU A 373 -40.79 7.02 -6.01
CA GLU A 373 -41.74 7.96 -6.61
C GLU A 373 -41.07 8.79 -7.74
N LEU A 374 -41.66 8.66 -8.93
CA LEU A 374 -41.49 9.53 -10.09
C LEU A 374 -42.17 10.88 -9.81
N LEU A 375 -41.63 12.00 -10.32
CA LEU A 375 -42.43 13.08 -10.95
C LEU A 375 -41.55 14.19 -11.58
N ASP A 376 -41.69 14.28 -12.91
CA ASP A 376 -41.87 15.47 -13.76
C ASP A 376 -40.87 16.66 -13.85
N ARG A 377 -40.19 16.70 -15.03
CA ARG A 377 -40.16 17.75 -16.09
C ARG A 377 -39.64 19.19 -15.76
N PRO A 378 -39.29 20.06 -16.76
CA PRO A 378 -39.45 19.98 -18.23
C PRO A 378 -38.15 20.23 -19.04
N ALA A 379 -37.99 19.60 -20.21
CA ALA A 379 -38.24 20.12 -21.57
C ALA A 379 -37.60 21.49 -21.92
N ASN A 380 -36.57 21.46 -22.78
CA ASN A 380 -36.54 22.36 -23.93
C ASN A 380 -35.83 21.72 -25.14
N ASN A 381 -36.40 22.00 -26.31
CA ASN A 381 -36.11 21.47 -27.63
C ASN A 381 -34.81 22.01 -28.24
N SER A 382 -34.12 21.14 -28.99
CA SER A 382 -33.71 21.46 -30.37
C SER A 382 -33.45 20.17 -31.17
N SER A 383 -34.48 19.73 -31.93
CA SER A 383 -34.44 19.48 -33.38
C SER A 383 -33.08 19.66 -34.09
N LEU A 384 -32.59 18.88 -35.06
CA LEU A 384 -33.12 17.86 -35.98
C LEU A 384 -31.90 17.14 -36.63
N GLU A 385 -32.08 15.85 -36.95
CA GLU A 385 -31.71 15.13 -38.19
C GLU A 385 -30.24 15.02 -38.67
N ASP A 386 -29.70 13.80 -38.51
CA ASP A 386 -29.35 12.80 -39.54
C ASP A 386 -28.61 13.19 -40.85
N ASP A 387 -27.82 12.19 -41.27
CA ASP A 387 -27.18 11.94 -42.56
C ASP A 387 -25.86 12.65 -42.86
N ASP A 388 -24.75 11.91 -42.75
CA ASP A 388 -23.91 11.65 -43.92
C ASP A 388 -23.02 10.41 -43.73
N ILE A 389 -23.24 9.46 -44.64
CA ILE A 389 -22.47 8.23 -44.87
C ILE A 389 -21.20 8.63 -45.62
N GLU A 390 -20.02 8.52 -45.00
CA GLU A 390 -18.75 8.71 -45.71
C GLU A 390 -18.13 7.38 -46.16
N VAL A 391 -18.11 7.25 -47.48
CA VAL A 391 -17.64 6.12 -48.28
C VAL A 391 -16.12 6.06 -48.31
N VAL A 392 -15.57 4.89 -48.00
CA VAL A 392 -14.15 4.53 -48.10
C VAL A 392 -13.63 4.69 -49.55
N PRO A 393 -12.50 5.38 -49.79
CA PRO A 393 -11.84 5.35 -51.09
C PRO A 393 -10.76 4.24 -51.14
N LYS A 394 -10.93 3.29 -52.07
CA LYS A 394 -9.81 2.71 -52.85
C LYS A 394 -9.59 3.62 -54.08
N PRO A 395 -8.54 3.53 -54.94
CA PRO A 395 -7.41 2.56 -55.03
C PRO A 395 -6.04 3.22 -55.35
N LYS A 396 -5.00 2.42 -55.61
CA LYS A 396 -4.20 2.53 -56.86
C LYS A 396 -3.27 1.31 -57.08
N GLN A 397 -3.55 0.65 -58.21
CA GLN A 397 -2.76 -0.23 -59.10
C GLN A 397 -1.91 -1.36 -58.52
#